data_AF-A0A7L4GBH0-F1
#
_entry.id   AF-A0A7L4GBH0-F1
#
_cell.length_a   1.000
_cell.length_b   1.000
_cell.length_c   1.000
_cell.angle_alpha   90.00
_cell.angle_beta   90.00
_cell.angle_gamma   90.00
#
_symmetry.space_group_name_H-M   'P 1'
#
loop_
_entity.id
_entity.type
_entity.pdbx_description
1 polymer ?
#
loop_
_entity_poly.entity_id
_entity_poly.type
_entity_poly.pdbx_seq_one_letter_code
_entity_poly.pdbx_strand_id
1 'polypeptide(L)'
;KATKPPRYKCGISKACPEKHFAFKMASGAANVVGPKICVEDNILMSGVKNNVGRGINVALVNGKTGEPVDTKFFDMWGGGRCLNMECLLVIKQLCILSLSFFLAPFIEFLKSIQDGTIVLMGTYDDGATKLNEEARKLIADLGSTSITNLGFRDNWVFCGGKGIKTKSPFEQHIKNNKDTNKYEGWPEVVEMEGCIPQKQD
;
A
#
# COMPACT_ATOMS: atom_id res chain seq x y z
N LYS A 1 -33.53 20.67 -15.12
CA LYS A 1 -33.15 19.28 -14.78
C LYS A 1 -31.65 19.28 -14.51
N ALA A 2 -31.21 19.17 -13.25
CA ALA A 2 -29.77 19.13 -12.97
C ALA A 2 -29.20 17.84 -13.57
N THR A 3 -28.40 17.97 -14.63
CA THR A 3 -27.63 16.87 -15.21
C THR A 3 -26.66 16.39 -14.15
N LYS A 4 -26.88 15.18 -13.60
CA LYS A 4 -25.93 14.56 -12.69
C LYS A 4 -24.57 14.53 -13.40
N PRO A 5 -23.48 14.96 -12.74
CA PRO A 5 -22.16 14.91 -13.37
C PRO A 5 -21.86 13.46 -13.78
N PRO A 6 -21.20 13.26 -14.93
CA PRO A 6 -20.82 11.93 -15.39
C PRO A 6 -19.96 11.24 -14.33
N ARG A 7 -20.34 10.02 -13.95
CA ARG A 7 -19.58 9.21 -12.99
C ARG A 7 -18.50 8.44 -13.76
N TYR A 8 -17.25 8.77 -13.51
CA TYR A 8 -16.10 8.06 -14.08
C TYR A 8 -15.68 6.88 -13.20
N LYS A 9 -14.85 5.99 -13.77
CA LYS A 9 -14.32 4.81 -13.09
C LYS A 9 -13.64 5.17 -11.77
N CYS A 10 -13.86 4.40 -10.73
CA CYS A 10 -13.45 4.65 -9.35
C CYS A 10 -13.92 5.98 -8.74
N GLY A 11 -14.82 6.71 -9.40
CA GLY A 11 -15.26 8.03 -8.97
C GLY A 11 -14.16 9.10 -9.07
N ILE A 12 -13.26 8.96 -10.05
CA ILE A 12 -12.26 9.99 -10.36
C ILE A 12 -12.92 11.23 -10.97
N SER A 13 -12.23 12.36 -10.90
CA SER A 13 -12.73 13.66 -11.37
C SER A 13 -12.82 13.80 -12.90
N LYS A 14 -12.01 13.06 -13.66
CA LYS A 14 -11.91 13.15 -15.12
C LYS A 14 -11.71 11.76 -15.74
N ALA A 15 -12.21 11.54 -16.96
CA ALA A 15 -11.96 10.30 -17.68
C ALA A 15 -10.46 10.09 -17.98
N CYS A 16 -10.00 8.85 -17.89
CA CYS A 16 -8.64 8.50 -18.29
C CYS A 16 -8.48 8.45 -19.82
N PRO A 17 -7.29 8.77 -20.35
CA PRO A 17 -6.96 8.56 -21.75
C PRO A 17 -7.05 7.09 -22.16
N GLU A 18 -7.06 6.82 -23.47
CA GLU A 18 -6.95 5.45 -23.97
C GLU A 18 -5.66 4.76 -23.47
N LYS A 19 -5.72 3.44 -23.31
CA LYS A 19 -4.61 2.61 -22.78
C LYS A 19 -4.11 3.05 -21.40
N HIS A 20 -5.01 3.50 -20.54
CA HIS A 20 -4.73 3.78 -19.14
C HIS A 20 -5.76 3.13 -18.23
N PHE A 21 -5.33 2.75 -17.03
CA PHE A 21 -6.18 2.25 -15.97
C PHE A 21 -6.50 3.36 -14.97
N ALA A 22 -7.78 3.60 -14.72
CA ALA A 22 -8.24 4.49 -13.67
C ALA A 22 -7.98 3.87 -12.30
N PHE A 23 -7.43 4.66 -11.37
CA PHE A 23 -7.34 4.25 -9.97
C PHE A 23 -7.71 5.39 -9.03
N LYS A 24 -8.20 5.01 -7.86
CA LYS A 24 -8.40 5.91 -6.73
C LYS A 24 -8.07 5.18 -5.45
N MET A 25 -7.27 5.82 -4.60
CA MET A 25 -6.86 5.24 -3.34
C MET A 25 -6.82 6.28 -2.22
N ALA A 26 -7.05 5.81 -1.01
CA ALA A 26 -7.01 6.60 0.21
C ALA A 26 -6.32 5.79 1.32
N SER A 27 -5.52 6.47 2.14
CA SER A 27 -4.98 5.89 3.37
C SER A 27 -6.10 5.67 4.40
N GLY A 28 -5.76 5.05 5.53
CA GLY A 28 -6.67 4.97 6.67
C GLY A 28 -6.86 6.32 7.37
N ALA A 29 -7.99 6.45 8.06
CA ALA A 29 -8.24 7.53 9.02
C ALA A 29 -7.98 7.00 10.43
N ALA A 30 -6.85 7.43 11.01
CA ALA A 30 -6.34 6.91 12.27
C ALA A 30 -6.34 5.36 12.28
N ASN A 31 -6.96 4.77 13.29
CA ASN A 31 -7.15 3.33 13.46
C ASN A 31 -8.62 2.89 13.37
N VAL A 32 -9.50 3.75 12.85
CA VAL A 32 -10.96 3.52 12.83
C VAL A 32 -11.50 3.23 11.43
N VAL A 33 -10.96 3.89 10.40
CA VAL A 33 -11.37 3.67 9.01
C VAL A 33 -10.16 3.16 8.24
N GLY A 34 -10.27 1.94 7.71
CA GLY A 34 -9.23 1.35 6.89
C GLY A 34 -9.10 2.01 5.51
N PRO A 35 -7.96 1.79 4.83
CA PRO A 35 -7.70 2.35 3.51
C PRO A 35 -8.66 1.81 2.46
N LYS A 36 -8.73 2.50 1.33
CA LYS A 36 -9.52 2.09 0.18
C LYS A 36 -8.66 2.11 -1.06
N ILE A 37 -8.67 1.04 -1.85
CA ILE A 37 -7.94 0.94 -3.12
C ILE A 37 -8.93 0.47 -4.19
N CYS A 38 -9.08 1.26 -5.25
CA CYS A 38 -9.93 0.98 -6.40
C CYS A 38 -9.10 1.08 -7.69
N VAL A 39 -9.26 0.11 -8.59
CA VAL A 39 -8.67 0.11 -9.94
C VAL A 39 -9.74 -0.34 -10.93
N GLU A 40 -9.94 0.40 -12.02
CA GLU A 40 -10.90 0.08 -13.08
C GLU A 40 -12.32 -0.22 -12.54
N ASP A 41 -12.84 0.63 -11.64
CA ASP A 41 -14.12 0.47 -10.93
C ASP A 41 -14.20 -0.73 -9.96
N ASN A 42 -13.15 -1.53 -9.85
CA ASN A 42 -13.07 -2.65 -8.94
C ASN A 42 -12.45 -2.23 -7.62
N ILE A 43 -13.23 -2.27 -6.53
CA ILE A 43 -12.72 -2.08 -5.17
C ILE A 43 -11.92 -3.33 -4.78
N LEU A 44 -10.59 -3.18 -4.77
CA LEU A 44 -9.65 -4.25 -4.44
C LEU A 44 -9.54 -4.41 -2.92
N MET A 45 -9.36 -3.29 -2.20
CA MET A 45 -9.23 -3.28 -0.75
C MET A 45 -10.13 -2.22 -0.14
N SER A 46 -10.86 -2.56 0.93
CA SER A 46 -11.63 -1.59 1.71
C SER A 46 -12.06 -2.16 3.06
N GLY A 47 -12.43 -1.28 4.00
CA GLY A 47 -13.07 -1.69 5.25
C GLY A 47 -14.33 -2.53 5.03
N VAL A 48 -15.15 -2.22 4.02
CA VAL A 48 -16.38 -2.96 3.70
C VAL A 48 -16.10 -4.39 3.20
N LYS A 49 -14.96 -4.59 2.53
CA LYS A 49 -14.51 -5.92 2.07
C LYS A 49 -13.86 -6.74 3.19
N ASN A 50 -13.65 -6.17 4.38
CA ASN A 50 -12.98 -6.82 5.50
C ASN A 50 -11.59 -7.41 5.15
N ASN A 51 -10.89 -6.80 4.20
CA ASN A 51 -9.57 -7.27 3.72
C ASN A 51 -8.46 -6.23 3.90
N VAL A 52 -8.65 -5.31 4.84
CA VAL A 52 -7.68 -4.27 5.22
C VAL A 52 -7.30 -4.45 6.68
N GLY A 53 -6.04 -4.12 7.01
CA GLY A 53 -5.51 -4.25 8.37
C GLY A 53 -4.46 -3.20 8.67
N ARG A 54 -4.10 -3.05 9.95
CA ARG A 54 -3.03 -2.14 10.39
C ARG A 54 -1.75 -2.44 9.63
N GLY A 55 -0.97 -1.39 9.31
CA GLY A 55 0.27 -1.51 8.58
C GLY A 55 0.18 -1.03 7.14
N ILE A 56 0.94 -1.70 6.26
CA ILE A 56 0.93 -1.42 4.83
C ILE A 56 -0.02 -2.41 4.15
N ASN A 57 -1.01 -1.88 3.45
CA ASN A 57 -1.98 -2.63 2.66
C ASN A 57 -1.53 -2.57 1.20
N VAL A 58 -1.34 -3.72 0.57
CA VAL A 58 -0.80 -3.85 -0.80
C VAL A 58 -1.78 -4.58 -1.71
N ALA A 59 -2.06 -3.98 -2.86
CA ALA A 59 -2.78 -4.60 -3.95
C ALA A 59 -1.86 -4.73 -5.17
N LEU A 60 -1.78 -5.94 -5.73
CA LEU A 60 -1.06 -6.25 -6.95
C LEU A 60 -2.05 -6.36 -8.11
N VAL A 61 -1.75 -5.69 -9.22
CA VAL A 61 -2.57 -5.67 -10.43
C VAL A 61 -1.69 -5.98 -11.63
N ASN A 62 -2.18 -6.78 -12.57
CA ASN A 62 -1.48 -7.07 -13.80
C ASN A 62 -1.39 -5.80 -14.67
N GLY A 63 -0.19 -5.35 -15.00
CA GLY A 63 0.01 -4.11 -15.76
C GLY A 63 -0.42 -4.15 -17.23
N LYS A 64 -0.76 -5.32 -17.77
CA LYS A 64 -1.31 -5.47 -19.12
C LYS A 64 -2.84 -5.55 -19.11
N THR A 65 -3.44 -6.32 -18.21
CA THR A 65 -4.91 -6.55 -18.21
C THR A 65 -5.67 -5.63 -17.26
N GLY A 66 -5.01 -5.10 -16.22
CA GLY A 66 -5.68 -4.37 -15.14
C GLY A 66 -6.39 -5.27 -14.14
N GLU A 67 -6.23 -6.59 -14.23
CA GLU A 67 -6.86 -7.56 -13.33
C GLU A 67 -6.10 -7.70 -12.00
N PRO A 68 -6.81 -7.87 -10.88
CA PRO A 68 -6.18 -8.08 -9.58
C PRO A 68 -5.44 -9.43 -9.53
N VAL A 69 -4.21 -9.41 -9.03
CA VAL A 69 -3.36 -10.60 -8.85
C VAL A 69 -3.43 -11.08 -7.40
N ASP A 70 -3.18 -10.19 -6.44
CA ASP A 70 -3.23 -10.51 -5.00
C ASP A 70 -3.49 -9.25 -4.19
N THR A 71 -4.03 -9.41 -2.98
CA THR A 71 -4.21 -8.33 -2.01
C THR A 71 -3.82 -8.82 -0.63
N LYS A 72 -2.86 -8.15 0.02
CA LYS A 72 -2.41 -8.50 1.38
C LYS A 72 -2.18 -7.25 2.21
N PHE A 73 -2.12 -7.42 3.53
CA PHE A 73 -1.69 -6.36 4.44
C PHE A 73 -0.64 -6.92 5.40
N PHE A 74 0.27 -6.06 5.84
CA PHE A 74 1.38 -6.45 6.70
C PHE A 74 1.47 -5.47 7.87
N ASP A 75 1.30 -5.96 9.10
CA ASP A 75 1.32 -5.16 10.32
C ASP A 75 2.74 -4.67 10.63
N MET A 76 2.96 -3.36 10.43
CA MET A 76 4.24 -2.69 10.65
C MET A 76 4.41 -2.14 12.07
N TRP A 77 3.45 -2.41 12.97
CA TRP A 77 3.50 -2.01 14.37
C TRP A 77 3.60 -3.21 15.32
N GLY A 78 2.59 -4.10 15.25
CA GLY A 78 2.35 -5.13 16.26
C GLY A 78 3.26 -6.35 16.16
N GLY A 79 4.02 -6.50 15.06
CA GLY A 79 4.68 -7.75 14.71
C GLY A 79 3.65 -8.84 14.43
N GLY A 80 3.82 -9.59 13.34
CA GLY A 80 2.99 -10.77 13.11
C GLY A 80 3.05 -11.67 14.35
N ARG A 81 1.89 -11.93 14.98
CA ARG A 81 1.79 -13.10 15.85
C ARG A 81 2.12 -14.30 14.97
N CYS A 82 3.08 -15.14 15.37
CA CYS A 82 3.28 -16.48 14.82
C CYS A 82 1.99 -17.30 15.04
N LEU A 83 0.98 -17.08 14.22
CA LEU A 83 -0.25 -17.85 14.20
C LEU A 83 -0.10 -18.86 13.08
N ASN A 84 0.63 -19.94 13.39
CA ASN A 84 0.36 -21.33 13.03
C ASN A 84 1.66 -22.17 13.12
N MET A 85 1.69 -23.07 14.10
CA MET A 85 2.28 -24.42 14.13
C MET A 85 3.58 -24.79 13.38
N GLU A 86 4.51 -23.87 13.08
CA GLU A 86 5.91 -24.23 12.76
C GLU A 86 6.93 -23.72 13.78
N CYS A 87 6.45 -23.10 14.87
CA CYS A 87 7.34 -22.61 15.93
C CYS A 87 7.85 -23.70 16.88
N LEU A 88 7.37 -24.95 16.77
CA LEU A 88 7.74 -26.01 17.72
C LEU A 88 9.08 -26.72 17.42
N LEU A 89 9.76 -26.38 16.32
CA LEU A 89 11.08 -26.98 16.00
C LEU A 89 12.29 -26.08 16.29
N VAL A 90 12.08 -24.82 16.68
CA VAL A 90 13.17 -23.83 16.85
C VAL A 90 13.49 -23.53 18.32
N ILE A 91 12.76 -24.13 19.27
CA ILE A 91 12.93 -23.85 20.72
C ILE A 91 14.28 -24.34 21.28
N LYS A 92 15.15 -25.02 20.51
CA LYS A 92 16.45 -25.48 21.04
C LYS A 92 17.71 -24.68 20.67
N GLN A 93 17.70 -23.67 19.80
CA GLN A 93 19.00 -23.00 19.46
C GLN A 93 18.99 -21.50 19.09
N LEU A 94 17.86 -20.79 18.95
CA LEU A 94 17.84 -19.51 18.22
C LEU A 94 17.21 -18.32 18.96
N CYS A 95 17.36 -18.25 20.28
CA CYS A 95 16.82 -17.15 21.11
C CYS A 95 17.57 -15.79 20.99
N ILE A 96 18.44 -15.60 19.98
CA ILE A 96 19.28 -14.39 19.84
C ILE A 96 18.83 -13.45 18.68
N LEU A 97 17.90 -13.84 17.80
CA LEU A 97 17.57 -13.07 16.56
C LEU A 97 16.11 -12.55 16.51
N SER A 98 15.63 -11.92 17.58
CA SER A 98 14.21 -11.56 17.77
C SER A 98 13.66 -10.40 16.93
N LEU A 99 14.45 -9.70 16.10
CA LEU A 99 13.92 -8.65 15.20
C LEU A 99 13.73 -9.10 13.75
N SER A 100 14.54 -10.03 13.26
CA SER A 100 14.60 -10.40 11.84
C SER A 100 13.41 -11.25 11.37
N PHE A 101 12.72 -11.91 12.30
CA PHE A 101 11.68 -12.90 11.98
C PHE A 101 10.34 -12.27 11.57
N PHE A 102 10.02 -11.07 12.06
CA PHE A 102 8.69 -10.48 11.90
C PHE A 102 8.47 -9.78 10.56
N LEU A 103 9.54 -9.32 9.89
CA LEU A 103 9.47 -8.61 8.62
C LEU A 103 9.70 -9.53 7.40
N ALA A 104 10.14 -10.77 7.64
CA ALA A 104 10.42 -11.75 6.59
C ALA A 104 9.24 -11.98 5.64
N PRO A 105 7.98 -12.16 6.10
CA PRO A 105 6.86 -12.40 5.19
C PRO A 105 6.60 -11.22 4.23
N PHE A 106 6.83 -9.99 4.67
CA PHE A 106 6.66 -8.80 3.82
C PHE A 106 7.78 -8.70 2.78
N ILE A 107 9.03 -8.93 3.18
CA ILE A 107 10.17 -8.90 2.27
C ILE A 107 10.07 -10.01 1.23
N GLU A 108 9.69 -11.23 1.62
CA GLU A 108 9.46 -12.35 0.69
C GLU A 108 8.34 -12.01 -0.30
N PHE A 109 7.24 -11.44 0.17
CA PHE A 109 6.16 -10.96 -0.68
C PHE A 109 6.68 -9.93 -1.71
N LEU A 110 7.43 -8.90 -1.28
CA LEU A 110 7.99 -7.89 -2.18
C LEU A 110 8.95 -8.47 -3.23
N LYS A 111 9.75 -9.48 -2.85
CA LYS A 111 10.67 -10.18 -3.75
C LYS A 111 9.93 -11.06 -4.77
N SER A 112 8.77 -11.61 -4.40
CA SER A 112 7.96 -12.47 -5.28
C SER A 112 7.19 -11.71 -6.37
N ILE A 113 7.12 -10.37 -6.29
CA ILE A 113 6.40 -9.54 -7.27
C ILE A 113 7.08 -9.65 -8.64
N GLN A 114 6.31 -10.05 -9.64
CA GLN A 114 6.77 -10.22 -11.02
C GLN A 114 6.86 -8.89 -11.78
N ASP A 115 7.81 -8.80 -12.71
CA ASP A 115 8.01 -7.64 -13.58
C ASP A 115 6.76 -7.28 -14.39
N GLY A 116 6.42 -6.00 -14.44
CA GLY A 116 5.19 -5.51 -15.08
C GLY A 116 3.94 -5.58 -14.21
N THR A 117 4.06 -5.97 -12.95
CA THR A 117 2.97 -5.85 -11.96
C THR A 117 2.88 -4.40 -11.48
N ILE A 118 1.67 -3.85 -11.48
CA ILE A 118 1.33 -2.59 -10.82
C ILE A 118 1.16 -2.87 -9.33
N VAL A 119 1.78 -2.03 -8.49
CA VAL A 119 1.77 -2.20 -7.04
C VAL A 119 1.15 -0.97 -6.39
N LEU A 120 -0.01 -1.13 -5.75
CA LEU A 120 -0.68 -0.08 -5.01
C LEU A 120 -0.51 -0.33 -3.51
N MET A 121 -0.04 0.67 -2.75
CA MET A 121 0.20 0.57 -1.32
C MET A 121 -0.47 1.71 -0.56
N GLY A 122 -1.16 1.41 0.53
CA GLY A 122 -1.77 2.41 1.42
C GLY A 122 -1.56 2.07 2.90
N THR A 123 -1.27 3.08 3.71
CA THR A 123 -1.09 2.90 5.16
C THR A 123 -2.41 2.84 5.91
N TYR A 124 -2.42 2.09 7.02
CA TYR A 124 -3.48 2.13 8.03
C TYR A 124 -2.87 2.13 9.43
N ASP A 125 -3.25 3.11 10.26
CA ASP A 125 -2.73 3.34 11.62
C ASP A 125 -1.22 3.63 11.66
N ASP A 126 -0.36 2.62 11.54
CA ASP A 126 1.10 2.80 11.47
C ASP A 126 1.73 1.86 10.44
N GLY A 127 2.41 2.44 9.46
CA GLY A 127 3.09 1.73 8.38
C GLY A 127 4.61 1.66 8.50
N ALA A 128 5.22 2.21 9.56
CA ALA A 128 6.67 2.50 9.55
C ALA A 128 7.50 1.86 10.66
N THR A 129 6.93 1.56 11.84
CA THR A 129 7.72 1.24 13.04
C THR A 129 8.64 0.03 12.89
N LYS A 130 8.21 -0.98 12.13
CA LYS A 130 8.99 -2.21 11.87
C LYS A 130 9.66 -2.25 10.49
N LEU A 131 9.57 -1.19 9.67
CA LEU A 131 10.24 -1.15 8.37
C LEU A 131 11.75 -1.06 8.52
N ASN A 132 12.47 -2.07 8.03
CA ASN A 132 13.93 -2.05 7.92
C ASN A 132 14.42 -1.44 6.60
N GLU A 133 15.73 -1.25 6.48
CA GLU A 133 16.36 -0.69 5.27
C GLU A 133 16.14 -1.56 4.02
N GLU A 134 16.10 -2.89 4.17
CA GLU A 134 15.87 -3.81 3.05
C GLU A 134 14.47 -3.64 2.45
N ALA A 135 13.42 -3.63 3.29
CA ALA A 135 12.05 -3.40 2.85
C ALA A 135 11.89 -2.02 2.22
N ARG A 136 12.49 -0.98 2.82
CA ARG A 136 12.49 0.38 2.25
C ARG A 136 13.17 0.41 0.88
N LYS A 137 14.29 -0.28 0.71
CA LYS A 137 15.00 -0.38 -0.58
C LYS A 137 14.14 -1.10 -1.63
N LEU A 138 13.53 -2.23 -1.28
CA LEU A 138 12.67 -2.97 -2.20
C LEU A 138 11.47 -2.14 -2.68
N ILE A 139 10.86 -1.33 -1.80
CA ILE A 139 9.76 -0.44 -2.18
C ILE A 139 10.27 0.78 -2.96
N ALA A 140 11.46 1.29 -2.65
CA ALA A 140 12.10 2.34 -3.44
C ALA A 140 12.39 1.87 -4.87
N ASP A 141 12.80 0.61 -5.06
CA ASP A 141 12.99 -0.02 -6.37
C ASP A 141 11.68 -0.16 -7.17
N LEU A 142 10.51 -0.08 -6.52
CA LEU A 142 9.19 0.00 -7.18
C LEU A 142 8.84 1.43 -7.63
N GLY A 143 9.69 2.41 -7.33
CA GLY A 143 9.55 3.82 -7.72
C GLY A 143 9.18 4.77 -6.58
N SER A 144 9.12 4.31 -5.33
CA SER A 144 8.79 5.18 -4.18
C SER A 144 9.99 6.04 -3.77
N THR A 145 9.70 7.29 -3.41
CA THR A 145 10.68 8.20 -2.79
C THR A 145 10.40 8.41 -1.31
N SER A 146 9.12 8.45 -0.94
CA SER A 146 8.70 8.76 0.44
C SER A 146 8.99 7.62 1.40
N ILE A 147 9.05 6.37 0.92
CA ILE A 147 9.29 5.19 1.78
C ILE A 147 10.62 5.24 2.52
N THR A 148 11.62 5.96 2.00
CA THR A 148 12.92 6.11 2.67
C THR A 148 12.81 6.87 4.00
N ASN A 149 11.88 7.83 4.08
CA ASN A 149 11.71 8.72 5.23
C ASN A 149 10.39 8.48 5.99
N LEU A 150 9.58 7.49 5.56
CA LEU A 150 8.29 7.21 6.18
C LEU A 150 8.45 6.89 7.67
N GLY A 151 7.77 7.66 8.52
CA GLY A 151 7.85 7.61 9.98
C GLY A 151 6.55 7.15 10.66
N PHE A 152 6.60 7.11 11.99
CA PHE A 152 5.51 6.60 12.83
C PHE A 152 4.18 7.33 12.59
N ARG A 153 3.15 6.56 12.18
CA ARG A 153 1.79 7.04 11.83
C ARG A 153 1.71 8.05 10.69
N ASP A 154 2.76 8.16 9.89
CA ASP A 154 2.67 8.89 8.65
C ASP A 154 1.63 8.24 7.74
N ASN A 155 0.79 9.06 7.10
CA ASN A 155 -0.14 8.58 6.11
C ASN A 155 0.52 8.62 4.73
N TRP A 156 0.44 7.52 4.00
CA TRP A 156 1.10 7.36 2.71
C TRP A 156 0.25 6.51 1.77
N VAL A 157 0.18 6.97 0.53
CA VAL A 157 -0.39 6.24 -0.60
C VAL A 157 0.57 6.27 -1.77
N PHE A 158 0.72 5.13 -2.42
CA PHE A 158 1.68 4.95 -3.49
C PHE A 158 1.13 4.00 -4.54
N CYS A 159 1.37 4.34 -5.79
CA CYS A 159 1.15 3.45 -6.92
C CYS A 159 2.45 3.38 -7.73
N GLY A 160 3.11 2.24 -7.73
CA GLY A 160 4.35 1.98 -8.46
C GLY A 160 4.24 0.78 -9.37
N GLY A 161 5.39 0.27 -9.81
CA GLY A 161 5.43 -0.91 -10.66
C GLY A 161 6.77 -1.62 -10.58
N LYS A 162 6.72 -2.95 -10.67
CA LYS A 162 7.94 -3.76 -10.72
C LYS A 162 8.60 -3.60 -12.10
N GLY A 163 9.88 -3.20 -12.09
CA GLY A 163 10.66 -2.91 -13.30
C GLY A 163 10.53 -1.46 -13.80
N ILE A 164 10.00 -0.55 -12.97
CA ILE A 164 10.01 0.88 -13.29
C ILE A 164 11.45 1.40 -13.31
N LYS A 165 11.79 2.25 -14.28
CA LYS A 165 13.12 2.86 -14.42
C LYS A 165 13.20 4.27 -13.83
N THR A 166 12.06 4.82 -13.44
CA THR A 166 11.90 6.19 -12.95
C THR A 166 11.17 6.18 -11.62
N LYS A 167 11.21 7.31 -10.92
CA LYS A 167 10.33 7.56 -9.77
C LYS A 167 8.87 7.52 -10.22
N SER A 168 7.99 7.02 -9.38
CA SER A 168 6.56 7.03 -9.68
C SER A 168 6.02 8.45 -9.59
N PRO A 169 5.18 8.90 -10.55
CA PRO A 169 4.44 10.15 -10.42
C PRO A 169 3.25 10.03 -9.45
N PHE A 170 2.93 8.82 -8.98
CA PHE A 170 1.79 8.53 -8.13
C PHE A 170 2.25 8.18 -6.71
N GLU A 171 2.58 9.21 -5.94
CA GLU A 171 2.94 9.07 -4.53
C GLU A 171 2.49 10.32 -3.76
N GLN A 172 1.83 10.12 -2.62
CA GLN A 172 1.44 11.19 -1.71
C GLN A 172 1.68 10.76 -0.25
N HIS A 173 2.10 11.71 0.58
CA HIS A 173 2.47 11.48 1.97
C HIS A 173 2.06 12.68 2.82
N ILE A 174 1.56 12.40 4.03
CA ILE A 174 1.32 13.40 5.07
C ILE A 174 2.02 12.91 6.33
N LYS A 175 3.00 13.71 6.78
CA LYS A 175 3.77 13.42 7.98
C LYS A 175 2.91 13.59 9.23
N ASN A 176 3.05 12.69 10.18
CA ASN A 176 2.49 12.82 11.51
C ASN A 176 3.19 13.98 12.24
N ASN A 177 2.41 15.02 12.55
CA ASN A 177 2.88 16.18 13.28
C ASN A 177 1.80 16.65 14.26
N LYS A 178 2.13 16.67 15.55
CA LYS A 178 1.22 17.05 16.64
C LYS A 178 0.55 18.41 16.42
N ASP A 179 1.24 19.35 15.77
CA ASP A 179 0.75 20.71 15.57
C ASP A 179 -0.22 20.84 14.40
N THR A 180 -0.18 19.92 13.43
CA THR A 180 -0.98 19.98 12.19
C THR A 180 -1.92 18.80 11.99
N ASN A 181 -1.91 17.84 12.91
CA ASN A 181 -2.72 16.63 12.81
C ASN A 181 -4.22 16.96 12.91
N LYS A 182 -5.01 16.35 12.04
CA LYS A 182 -6.47 16.44 12.05
C LYS A 182 -7.11 15.60 13.15
N TYR A 183 -6.50 14.47 13.49
CA TYR A 183 -6.96 13.56 14.55
C TYR A 183 -5.98 13.58 15.73
N GLU A 184 -6.43 13.13 16.89
CA GLU A 184 -5.59 13.09 18.10
C GLU A 184 -4.45 12.06 17.95
N GLY A 185 -3.31 12.51 17.44
CA GLY A 185 -2.12 11.67 17.23
C GLY A 185 -2.04 10.96 15.87
N TRP A 186 -2.88 11.33 14.90
CA TRP A 186 -2.78 10.87 13.50
C TRP A 186 -3.02 12.02 12.51
N PRO A 187 -2.31 12.04 11.37
CA PRO A 187 -2.56 12.99 10.28
C PRO A 187 -3.89 12.73 9.59
N GLU A 188 -4.33 13.65 8.74
CA GLU A 188 -5.52 13.44 7.92
C GLU A 188 -5.32 12.33 6.87
N VAL A 189 -6.43 11.86 6.30
CA VAL A 189 -6.42 10.88 5.21
C VAL A 189 -5.75 11.50 4.00
N VAL A 190 -4.79 10.78 3.41
CA VAL A 190 -4.23 11.16 2.11
C VAL A 190 -4.96 10.41 1.01
N GLU A 191 -5.43 11.13 0.00
CA GLU A 191 -6.09 10.58 -1.17
C GLU A 191 -5.26 10.85 -2.43
N MET A 192 -5.32 9.90 -3.36
CA MET A 192 -4.69 10.01 -4.66
C MET A 192 -5.57 9.32 -5.70
N GLU A 193 -5.74 9.97 -6.84
CA GLU A 193 -6.40 9.41 -8.02
C GLU A 193 -5.57 9.70 -9.26
N GLY A 194 -5.71 8.86 -10.28
CA GLY A 194 -4.95 9.02 -11.51
C GLY A 194 -5.23 7.95 -12.55
N CYS A 195 -4.41 7.98 -13.59
CA CYS A 195 -4.50 7.11 -14.75
C CYS A 195 -3.14 6.44 -14.97
N ILE A 196 -3.05 5.13 -14.75
CA ILE A 196 -1.81 4.37 -14.88
C ILE A 196 -1.65 3.94 -16.34
N PRO A 197 -0.54 4.24 -17.03
CA PRO A 197 -0.31 3.78 -18.39
C PRO A 197 -0.31 2.25 -18.46
N GLN A 198 -1.09 1.68 -19.38
CA GLN A 198 -1.11 0.25 -19.64
C GLN A 198 0.22 -0.19 -20.25
N LYS A 199 0.82 -1.26 -19.72
CA LYS A 199 2.05 -1.85 -20.27
C LYS A 199 1.72 -2.46 -21.64
N GLN A 200 2.43 -1.99 -22.66
CA GLN A 200 2.43 -2.59 -24.00
C GLN A 200 3.64 -3.52 -24.13
N ASP A 201 3.57 -4.47 -25.05
CA ASP A 201 4.68 -5.38 -25.39
C ASP A 201 5.87 -4.62 -26.00
#